data_AF-A0A952IRH8-F1
#
_entry.id   AF-A0A952IRH8-F1
#
_cell.length_a   1.000
_cell.length_b   1.000
_cell.length_c   1.000
_cell.angle_alpha   90.00
_cell.angle_beta   90.00
_cell.angle_gamma   90.00
#
_symmetry.space_group_name_H-M   'P 1'
#
loop_
_entity.id
_entity.type
_entity.pdbx_description
1 polymer ?
#
loop_
_entity_poly.entity_id
_entity_poly.type
_entity_poly.pdbx_seq_one_letter_code
_entity_poly.pdbx_strand_id
1 'polypeptide(L)'
;MRLTSLFTCRLLWLGSLLSVVGLMGYAIYAEKVLYLDPCPLCITQRLFYVGIGLFSVLGLLLIKRSWAQRLFATLTSLSAIGGIATAARQVWLQHLPPDEVPECGPGLQYWLENEPWLQTLSLLFKGDGNCAEVHWRFMGLSMGEWSLLWFIAFLLIGLLLLFQRRDDPETFQQRDAPRTT
;
A
#
# COMPACT_ATOMS: atom_id res chain seq x y z
N MET A 1 1.13 -14.21 -29.33
CA MET A 1 0.35 -13.46 -28.31
C MET A 1 0.72 -13.77 -26.85
N ARG A 2 1.27 -14.95 -26.48
CA ARG A 2 1.69 -15.24 -25.08
C ARG A 2 2.94 -14.47 -24.59
N LEU A 3 3.85 -14.06 -25.49
CA LEU A 3 5.07 -13.33 -25.10
C LEU A 3 4.80 -11.90 -24.62
N THR A 4 3.89 -11.17 -25.28
CA THR A 4 3.57 -9.79 -24.93
C THR A 4 2.94 -9.68 -23.54
N SER A 5 2.01 -10.58 -23.19
CA SER A 5 1.38 -10.61 -21.86
C SER A 5 2.38 -10.94 -20.73
N LEU A 6 3.32 -11.86 -20.96
CA LEU A 6 4.38 -12.17 -19.97
C LEU A 6 5.33 -10.98 -19.75
N PHE A 7 5.64 -10.24 -20.82
CA PHE A 7 6.49 -9.06 -20.75
C PHE A 7 5.80 -7.91 -19.99
N THR A 8 4.50 -7.69 -20.25
CA THR A 8 3.68 -6.71 -19.53
C THR A 8 3.57 -7.04 -18.04
N CYS A 9 3.28 -8.29 -17.65
CA CYS A 9 3.23 -8.67 -16.24
C CYS A 9 4.58 -8.44 -15.53
N ARG A 10 5.70 -8.79 -16.18
CA ARG A 10 7.04 -8.53 -15.64
C ARG A 10 7.32 -7.04 -15.49
N LEU A 11 6.97 -6.23 -16.49
CA LEU A 11 7.11 -4.77 -16.44
C LEU A 11 6.26 -4.15 -15.33
N LEU A 12 5.03 -4.63 -15.12
CA LEU A 12 4.14 -4.13 -14.07
C LEU A 12 4.70 -4.41 -12.68
N TRP A 13 5.19 -5.63 -12.44
CA TRP A 13 5.83 -5.96 -11.17
C TRP A 13 7.17 -5.23 -10.98
N LEU A 14 8.04 -5.17 -12.01
CA LEU A 14 9.28 -4.39 -11.93
C LEU A 14 9.01 -2.90 -11.70
N GLY A 15 8.03 -2.34 -12.40
CA GLY A 15 7.61 -0.95 -12.27
C GLY A 15 7.06 -0.66 -10.88
N SER A 16 6.27 -1.58 -10.31
CA SER A 16 5.77 -1.41 -8.94
C SER A 16 6.89 -1.48 -7.91
N LEU A 17 7.83 -2.42 -8.06
CA LEU A 17 9.00 -2.55 -7.19
C LEU A 17 9.88 -1.31 -7.25
N LEU A 18 10.20 -0.82 -8.45
CA LEU A 18 11.01 0.37 -8.64
C LEU A 18 10.34 1.61 -8.01
N SER A 19 9.02 1.73 -8.17
CA SER A 19 8.23 2.81 -7.59
C SER A 19 8.27 2.77 -6.06
N VAL A 20 8.10 1.59 -5.44
CA VAL A 20 8.19 1.42 -3.98
C VAL A 20 9.58 1.80 -3.46
N VAL A 21 10.64 1.35 -4.13
CA VAL A 21 12.02 1.70 -3.75
C VAL A 21 12.27 3.20 -3.86
N GLY A 22 11.79 3.85 -4.93
CA GLY A 22 11.89 5.30 -5.11
C GLY A 22 11.15 6.09 -4.03
N LEU A 23 9.91 5.71 -3.74
CA LEU A 23 9.10 6.33 -2.67
C LEU A 23 9.75 6.16 -1.30
N MET A 24 10.28 4.98 -1.01
CA MET A 24 10.94 4.72 0.27
C MET A 24 12.26 5.49 0.41
N GLY A 25 13.03 5.62 -0.69
CA GLY A 25 14.22 6.45 -0.73
C GLY A 25 13.89 7.92 -0.49
N TYR A 26 12.81 8.41 -1.09
CA TYR A 26 12.32 9.77 -0.87
C TYR A 26 11.86 10.00 0.58
N ALA A 27 11.17 9.03 1.19
CA ALA A 27 10.76 9.13 2.59
C ALA A 27 11.96 9.25 3.55
N ILE A 28 13.01 8.45 3.33
CA ILE A 28 14.25 8.52 4.13
C ILE A 28 14.97 9.86 3.89
N TYR A 29 14.96 10.37 2.66
CA TYR A 29 15.51 11.69 2.36
C TYR A 29 14.76 12.80 3.11
N ALA A 30 13.42 12.75 3.13
CA ALA A 30 12.61 13.72 3.86
C ALA A 30 12.89 13.69 5.38
N GLU A 31 13.03 12.49 5.95
CA GLU A 31 13.36 12.31 7.37
C GLU A 31 14.76 12.83 7.71
N LYS A 32 15.79 12.46 6.91
CA LYS A 32 17.19 12.75 7.19
C LYS A 32 17.61 14.19 6.85
N VAL A 33 17.00 14.80 5.84
CA VAL A 33 17.43 16.08 5.27
C VAL A 33 16.48 17.21 5.66
N LEU A 34 15.17 16.97 5.64
CA LEU A 34 14.20 17.99 6.01
C LEU A 34 13.85 17.98 7.52
N TYR A 35 14.32 16.99 8.29
CA TYR A 35 14.05 16.86 9.72
C TYR A 35 12.55 16.89 10.07
N LEU A 36 11.72 16.29 9.20
CA LEU A 36 10.29 16.12 9.49
C LEU A 36 10.08 14.87 10.36
N ASP A 37 9.45 15.05 11.52
CA ASP A 37 9.02 13.93 12.35
C ASP A 37 7.92 13.11 11.65
N PRO A 38 8.07 11.78 11.52
CA PRO A 38 7.09 10.95 10.82
C PRO A 38 5.81 10.79 11.67
N CYS A 39 4.67 11.25 11.14
CA CYS A 39 3.38 11.05 11.81
C CYS A 39 3.02 9.55 11.87
N PRO A 40 2.30 9.06 12.91
CA PRO A 40 1.81 7.67 13.01
C PRO A 40 1.11 7.14 11.75
N LEU A 41 0.29 7.96 11.07
CA LEU A 41 -0.35 7.59 9.80
C LEU A 41 0.67 7.38 8.66
N CYS A 42 1.73 8.18 8.60
CA CYS A 42 2.79 8.00 7.60
C CYS A 42 3.57 6.69 7.84
N ILE A 43 3.77 6.31 9.12
CA ILE A 43 4.43 5.05 9.48
C ILE A 43 3.57 3.86 9.02
N THR A 44 2.24 3.90 9.22
CA THR A 44 1.36 2.82 8.73
C THR A 44 1.34 2.72 7.21
N GLN A 45 1.30 3.85 6.49
CA GLN A 45 1.44 3.88 5.04
C GLN A 45 2.76 3.24 4.57
N ARG A 46 3.86 3.52 5.28
CA ARG A 46 5.18 2.92 5.02
C ARG A 46 5.14 1.39 5.12
N LEU A 47 4.43 0.84 6.10
CA LEU A 47 4.26 -0.61 6.24
C LEU A 47 3.49 -1.21 5.06
N PHE A 48 2.44 -0.54 4.57
CA PHE A 48 1.70 -0.97 3.38
C PHE A 48 2.59 -0.95 2.13
N TYR A 49 3.42 0.08 1.94
CA TYR A 49 4.37 0.14 0.83
C TYR A 49 5.40 -0.99 0.87
N VAL A 50 5.95 -1.31 2.05
CA VAL A 50 6.86 -2.46 2.21
C VAL A 50 6.14 -3.76 1.88
N GLY A 51 4.90 -3.93 2.33
CA GLY A 51 4.08 -5.10 1.99
C GLY A 51 3.90 -5.26 0.47
N ILE A 52 3.51 -4.18 -0.22
CA ILE A 52 3.38 -4.16 -1.69
C ILE A 52 4.72 -4.49 -2.37
N GLY A 53 5.83 -3.93 -1.89
CA GLY A 53 7.17 -4.21 -2.40
C GLY A 53 7.54 -5.70 -2.27
N LEU A 54 7.28 -6.31 -1.11
CA LEU A 54 7.52 -7.74 -0.88
C LEU A 54 6.66 -8.63 -1.78
N PHE A 55 5.37 -8.32 -1.89
CA PHE A 55 4.49 -9.05 -2.81
C PHE A 55 4.92 -8.89 -4.26
N SER A 56 5.52 -7.75 -4.61
CA SER A 56 6.08 -7.52 -5.95
C SER A 56 7.31 -8.36 -6.26
N VAL A 57 8.26 -8.47 -5.31
CA VAL A 57 9.39 -9.39 -5.43
C VAL A 57 8.91 -10.83 -5.61
N LEU A 58 7.97 -11.27 -4.77
CA LEU A 58 7.43 -12.62 -4.84
C LEU A 58 6.67 -12.87 -6.16
N GLY A 59 5.93 -11.87 -6.63
CA GLY A 59 5.29 -11.86 -7.95
C GLY A 59 6.31 -12.04 -9.09
N LEU A 60 7.48 -11.41 -9.02
CA LEU A 60 8.54 -11.58 -10.02
C LEU A 60 9.18 -12.98 -9.98
N LEU A 61 9.48 -13.50 -8.78
CA LEU A 61 10.08 -14.81 -8.62
C LEU A 61 9.15 -15.94 -9.10
N LEU A 62 7.85 -15.78 -8.85
CA LEU A 62 6.83 -16.79 -9.16
C LEU A 62 6.07 -16.48 -10.47
N ILE A 63 6.71 -15.80 -11.44
CA ILE A 63 6.11 -15.41 -12.73
C ILE A 63 5.53 -16.61 -13.52
N LYS A 64 6.10 -17.81 -13.33
CA LYS A 64 5.69 -19.03 -14.03
C LYS A 64 4.42 -19.69 -13.47
N ARG A 65 4.03 -19.38 -12.22
CA ARG A 65 2.89 -20.02 -11.54
C ARG A 65 1.66 -19.11 -11.57
N SER A 66 0.65 -19.46 -12.37
CA SER A 66 -0.59 -18.68 -12.52
C SER A 66 -1.34 -18.46 -11.20
N TRP A 67 -1.37 -19.46 -10.32
CA TRP A 67 -2.03 -19.34 -9.00
C TRP A 67 -1.30 -18.37 -8.06
N ALA A 68 0.03 -18.37 -8.08
CA ALA A 68 0.85 -17.49 -7.25
C ALA A 68 0.68 -16.03 -7.68
N GLN A 69 0.62 -15.78 -8.99
CA GLN A 69 0.31 -14.45 -9.52
C GLN A 69 -1.03 -13.92 -9.01
N ARG A 70 -2.08 -14.76 -9.02
CA ARG A 70 -3.40 -14.38 -8.49
C ARG A 70 -3.32 -14.05 -7.00
N LEU A 71 -2.65 -14.88 -6.21
CA LEU A 71 -2.50 -14.66 -4.77
C LEU A 71 -1.78 -13.33 -4.49
N PHE A 72 -0.63 -13.08 -5.12
CA PHE A 72 0.12 -11.84 -4.88
C PHE A 72 -0.58 -10.60 -5.45
N ALA A 73 -1.30 -10.71 -6.56
CA ALA A 73 -2.10 -9.59 -7.08
C ALA A 73 -3.28 -9.26 -6.15
N THR A 74 -3.94 -10.28 -5.56
CA THR A 74 -4.97 -10.05 -4.54
C THR A 74 -4.40 -9.43 -3.27
N LEU A 75 -3.27 -9.92 -2.77
CA LEU A 75 -2.58 -9.38 -1.60
C LEU A 75 -2.15 -7.93 -1.82
N THR A 76 -1.57 -7.63 -2.98
CA THR A 76 -1.17 -6.26 -3.37
C THR A 76 -2.37 -5.33 -3.42
N SER A 77 -3.49 -5.79 -4.01
CA SER A 77 -4.73 -5.00 -4.07
C SER A 77 -5.29 -4.75 -2.67
N LEU A 78 -5.28 -5.76 -1.78
CA LEU A 78 -5.76 -5.63 -0.41
C LEU A 78 -4.90 -4.65 0.40
N SER A 79 -3.57 -4.72 0.26
CA SER A 79 -2.65 -3.77 0.89
C SER A 79 -2.81 -2.36 0.32
N ALA A 80 -3.04 -2.21 -0.98
CA ALA A 80 -3.32 -0.92 -1.60
C ALA A 80 -4.61 -0.30 -1.06
N ILE A 81 -5.68 -1.09 -0.87
CA ILE A 81 -6.92 -0.61 -0.24
C ILE A 81 -6.66 -0.12 1.19
N GLY A 82 -5.87 -0.84 1.99
CA GLY A 82 -5.46 -0.40 3.33
C GLY A 82 -4.66 0.92 3.31
N GLY A 83 -3.76 1.06 2.34
CA GLY A 83 -3.03 2.31 2.09
C GLY A 83 -3.93 3.47 1.66
N ILE A 84 -4.92 3.23 0.81
CA ILE A 84 -5.91 4.24 0.41
C ILE A 84 -6.73 4.69 1.62
N ALA A 85 -7.19 3.76 2.47
CA ALA A 85 -7.98 4.10 3.65
C ALA A 85 -7.20 5.01 4.61
N THR A 86 -5.94 4.69 4.87
CA THR A 86 -5.06 5.50 5.73
C THR A 86 -4.70 6.85 5.09
N ALA A 87 -4.37 6.88 3.80
CA ALA A 87 -4.07 8.13 3.09
C ALA A 87 -5.30 9.04 2.97
N ALA A 88 -6.48 8.49 2.67
CA ALA A 88 -7.72 9.25 2.61
C ALA A 88 -8.08 9.85 3.96
N ARG A 89 -7.84 9.10 5.05
CA ARG A 89 -7.98 9.61 6.42
C ARG A 89 -7.04 10.79 6.69
N GLN A 90 -5.79 10.71 6.24
CA GLN A 90 -4.83 11.81 6.39
C GLN A 90 -5.24 13.04 5.59
N VAL A 91 -5.67 12.87 4.34
CA VAL A 91 -6.17 13.98 3.50
C VAL A 91 -7.40 14.63 4.14
N TRP A 92 -8.30 13.83 4.70
CA TRP A 92 -9.46 14.33 5.45
C TRP A 92 -9.03 15.19 6.66
N LEU A 93 -8.06 14.72 7.45
CA LEU A 93 -7.52 15.46 8.60
C LEU A 93 -6.84 16.78 8.19
N GLN A 94 -6.19 16.83 7.02
CA GLN A 94 -5.54 18.04 6.50
C GLN A 94 -6.51 19.10 5.96
N HIS A 95 -7.77 18.72 5.70
CA HIS A 95 -8.82 19.62 5.24
C HIS A 95 -9.77 20.05 6.36
N LEU A 96 -9.60 19.54 7.59
CA LEU A 96 -10.39 19.94 8.75
C LEU A 96 -9.92 21.32 9.27
N PRO A 97 -10.85 22.20 9.67
CA PRO A 97 -10.49 23.46 10.31
C PRO A 97 -9.78 23.22 11.66
N PRO A 98 -8.84 24.10 12.05
CA PRO A 98 -7.97 23.94 13.22
C PRO A 98 -8.72 23.86 14.57
N ASP A 99 -10.00 24.26 14.61
CA ASP A 99 -10.86 24.23 15.79
C ASP A 99 -11.50 22.85 16.07
N GLU A 100 -11.47 21.91 15.11
CA GLU A 100 -12.02 20.55 15.25
C GLU A 100 -10.92 19.46 15.29
N VAL A 101 -9.65 19.86 15.37
CA VAL A 101 -8.54 18.91 15.45
C VAL A 101 -8.62 18.21 16.82
N PRO A 102 -8.75 16.88 16.87
CA PRO A 102 -8.87 16.15 18.13
C PRO A 102 -7.68 16.50 19.03
N GLU A 103 -7.97 16.76 20.31
CA GLU A 103 -7.00 17.15 21.33
C GLU A 103 -5.71 16.34 21.17
N CYS A 104 -4.59 17.04 20.92
CA CYS A 104 -3.25 16.45 20.85
C CYS A 104 -3.07 15.53 22.05
N GLY A 105 -3.15 14.22 21.81
CA GLY A 105 -2.99 13.22 22.85
C GLY A 105 -1.54 13.22 23.33
N PRO A 106 -1.27 12.66 24.52
CA PRO A 106 0.11 12.40 24.94
C PRO A 106 0.81 11.60 23.83
N GLY A 107 2.01 12.05 23.45
CA GLY A 107 2.72 11.59 22.26
C GLY A 107 2.86 10.06 22.15
N LEU A 108 3.03 9.57 20.92
CA LEU A 108 3.08 8.15 20.54
C LEU A 108 3.96 7.27 21.46
N GLN A 109 5.04 7.81 22.01
CA GLN A 109 5.90 7.15 23.00
C GLN A 109 5.15 6.66 24.26
N TYR A 110 4.19 7.42 24.78
CA TYR A 110 3.48 7.07 26.01
C TYR A 110 2.48 5.91 25.81
N TRP A 111 1.83 5.85 24.64
CA TRP A 111 0.92 4.76 24.29
C TRP A 111 1.64 3.45 23.93
N LEU A 112 2.86 3.55 23.36
CA LEU A 112 3.68 2.39 23.00
C LEU A 112 4.26 1.69 24.24
N GLU A 113 4.45 2.41 25.33
CA GLU A 113 4.99 1.89 26.60
C GLU A 113 3.91 1.34 27.55
N ASN A 114 2.65 1.80 27.46
CA ASN A 114 1.62 1.51 28.47
C ASN A 114 0.38 0.71 28.02
N GLU A 115 0.11 0.50 26.72
CA GLU A 115 -1.10 -0.20 26.24
C GLU A 115 -0.80 -1.30 25.20
N PRO A 116 -1.62 -2.36 25.12
CA PRO A 116 -1.34 -3.54 24.30
C PRO A 116 -1.39 -3.20 22.80
N TRP A 117 -0.54 -3.88 22.02
CA TRP A 117 -0.30 -3.70 20.58
C TRP A 117 -1.56 -3.52 19.70
N LEU A 118 -2.70 -4.11 20.09
CA LEU A 118 -3.99 -3.98 19.42
C LEU A 118 -4.59 -2.56 19.52
N GLN A 119 -4.42 -1.89 20.67
CA GLN A 119 -4.90 -0.52 20.86
C GLN A 119 -3.99 0.49 20.14
N THR A 120 -2.68 0.27 20.15
CA THR A 120 -1.71 1.06 19.37
C THR A 120 -2.05 1.05 17.88
N LEU A 121 -2.46 -0.10 17.33
CA LEU A 121 -2.93 -0.23 15.94
C LEU A 121 -4.18 0.63 15.67
N SER A 122 -5.14 0.65 16.60
CA SER A 122 -6.34 1.48 16.47
C SER A 122 -6.06 2.98 16.62
N LEU A 123 -5.10 3.38 17.46
CA LEU A 123 -4.60 4.76 17.56
C LEU A 123 -3.82 5.17 16.31
N LEU A 124 -2.98 4.28 15.77
CA LEU A 124 -2.25 4.44 14.50
C LEU A 124 -3.21 4.66 13.31
N PHE A 125 -4.38 4.02 13.33
CA PHE A 125 -5.44 4.21 12.32
C PHE A 125 -6.34 5.42 12.59
N LYS A 126 -6.52 5.85 13.85
CA LYS A 126 -7.33 7.03 14.20
C LYS A 126 -6.65 8.34 13.79
N GLY A 127 -5.32 8.39 13.87
CA GLY A 127 -4.53 9.60 13.64
C GLY A 127 -4.51 10.53 14.85
N ASP A 128 -3.47 11.36 14.93
CA ASP A 128 -3.27 12.38 15.96
C ASP A 128 -3.34 13.77 15.31
N GLY A 129 -3.54 14.84 16.10
CA GLY A 129 -3.57 16.22 15.61
C GLY A 129 -2.30 16.62 14.85
N ASN A 130 -1.16 15.99 15.18
CA ASN A 130 0.11 16.17 14.46
C ASN A 130 0.06 15.72 12.98
N CYS A 131 -0.94 14.94 12.57
CA CYS A 131 -1.11 14.53 11.16
C CYS A 131 -1.90 15.56 10.31
N ALA A 132 -2.52 16.56 10.94
CA ALA A 132 -3.23 17.65 10.25
C ALA A 132 -2.26 18.74 9.76
N GLU A 133 -1.07 18.85 10.34
CA GLU A 133 -0.06 19.82 9.91
C GLU A 133 0.55 19.42 8.56
N VAL A 134 0.48 20.37 7.61
CA VAL A 134 1.07 20.19 6.28
C VAL A 134 2.47 20.81 6.27
N HIS A 135 3.46 20.03 6.71
CA HIS A 135 4.86 20.47 6.71
C HIS A 135 5.46 20.61 5.31
N TRP A 136 4.90 19.91 4.31
CA TRP A 136 5.42 19.91 2.94
C TRP A 136 4.31 19.85 1.89
N ARG A 137 4.39 20.76 0.92
CA ARG A 137 3.53 20.81 -0.26
C ARG A 137 4.40 20.79 -1.51
N PHE A 138 4.03 19.96 -2.47
CA PHE A 138 4.68 19.90 -3.78
C PHE A 138 3.66 19.94 -4.89
N MET A 139 3.84 20.91 -5.80
CA MET A 139 2.85 21.30 -6.80
C MET A 139 1.46 21.60 -6.20
N GLY A 140 1.41 22.10 -4.95
CA GLY A 140 0.17 22.40 -4.25
C GLY A 140 -0.48 21.20 -3.54
N LEU A 141 0.00 19.97 -3.78
CA LEU A 141 -0.49 18.78 -3.10
C LEU A 141 0.35 18.43 -1.86
N SER A 142 -0.29 17.90 -0.83
CA SER A 142 0.39 17.43 0.37
C SER A 142 1.05 16.06 0.16
N MET A 143 1.97 15.67 1.05
CA MET A 143 2.52 14.31 1.08
C MET A 143 1.43 13.22 1.18
N GLY A 144 0.34 13.50 1.91
CA GLY A 144 -0.77 12.56 2.08
C GLY A 144 -1.53 12.33 0.77
N GLU A 145 -1.75 13.39 -0.01
CA GLU A 145 -2.42 13.30 -1.31
C GLU A 145 -1.56 12.58 -2.35
N TRP A 146 -0.25 12.86 -2.38
CA TRP A 146 0.68 12.13 -3.23
C TRP A 146 0.70 10.63 -2.90
N SER A 147 0.75 10.27 -1.61
CA SER A 147 0.64 8.88 -1.18
C SER A 147 -0.68 8.24 -1.63
N LEU A 148 -1.80 8.95 -1.53
CA LEU A 148 -3.10 8.46 -1.98
C LEU A 148 -3.09 8.13 -3.48
N LEU A 149 -2.52 9.00 -4.32
CA LEU A 149 -2.39 8.75 -5.75
C LEU A 149 -1.55 7.50 -6.05
N TRP A 150 -0.43 7.32 -5.34
CA TRP A 150 0.41 6.13 -5.50
C TRP A 150 -0.30 4.86 -5.08
N PHE A 151 -1.03 4.85 -3.96
CA PHE A 151 -1.82 3.68 -3.57
C PHE A 151 -2.94 3.35 -4.56
N ILE A 152 -3.60 4.35 -5.16
CA ILE A 152 -4.56 4.13 -6.25
C ILE A 152 -3.86 3.53 -7.46
N ALA A 153 -2.68 4.03 -7.84
CA ALA A 153 -1.90 3.46 -8.94
C ALA A 153 -1.54 1.99 -8.68
N PHE A 154 -1.10 1.65 -7.47
CA PHE A 154 -0.82 0.26 -7.09
C PHE A 154 -2.07 -0.62 -7.10
N LEU A 155 -3.23 -0.10 -6.67
CA LEU A 155 -4.50 -0.81 -6.77
C LEU A 155 -4.87 -1.11 -8.23
N LEU A 156 -4.73 -0.11 -9.11
CA LEU A 156 -4.98 -0.28 -10.54
C LEU A 156 -4.01 -1.31 -11.14
N ILE A 157 -2.73 -1.28 -10.78
CA ILE A 157 -1.76 -2.29 -11.23
C ILE A 157 -2.16 -3.69 -10.73
N GLY A 158 -2.56 -3.82 -9.47
CA GLY A 158 -3.05 -5.10 -8.90
C GLY A 158 -4.29 -5.63 -9.61
N LEU A 159 -5.26 -4.75 -9.90
CA LEU A 159 -6.45 -5.08 -10.69
C LEU A 159 -6.09 -5.45 -12.13
N LEU A 160 -5.21 -4.69 -12.79
CA LEU A 160 -4.73 -5.02 -14.13
C LEU A 160 -4.03 -6.38 -14.17
N LEU A 161 -3.22 -6.72 -13.16
CA LEU A 161 -2.62 -8.04 -13.02
C LEU A 161 -3.66 -9.16 -12.82
N LEU A 162 -4.78 -8.86 -12.14
CA LEU A 162 -5.92 -9.78 -12.00
C LEU A 162 -6.72 -9.92 -13.31
N PHE A 163 -6.94 -8.83 -14.03
CA PHE A 163 -7.69 -8.78 -15.30
C PHE A 163 -6.89 -9.28 -16.50
N GLN A 164 -5.57 -9.12 -16.49
CA GLN A 164 -4.64 -9.75 -17.44
C GLN A 164 -4.57 -11.27 -17.27
N ARG A 165 -5.55 -11.87 -16.56
CA ARG A 165 -5.87 -13.28 -16.63
C ARG A 165 -5.77 -13.75 -18.08
N ARG A 166 -4.65 -14.40 -18.32
CA ARG A 166 -4.51 -15.59 -19.13
C ARG A 166 -5.75 -16.44 -18.87
N ASP A 167 -6.55 -16.62 -19.91
CA ASP A 167 -7.49 -17.73 -20.03
C ASP A 167 -6.73 -19.02 -19.72
N ASP A 168 -6.74 -19.45 -18.47
CA ASP A 168 -6.38 -20.81 -18.08
C ASP A 168 -7.69 -21.46 -17.60
N PRO A 169 -8.43 -22.16 -18.49
CA PRO A 169 -9.63 -22.95 -18.16
C PRO A 169 -9.34 -24.22 -17.34
N GLU A 170 -8.07 -24.47 -17.00
CA GLU A 170 -7.58 -25.76 -16.50
C GLU A 170 -7.85 -26.03 -15.00
N THR A 171 -8.90 -25.44 -14.43
CA THR A 171 -9.36 -25.83 -13.08
C THR A 171 -10.75 -26.44 -13.07
N PHE A 172 -11.48 -26.41 -14.20
CA PHE A 172 -12.75 -27.11 -14.32
C PHE A 172 -12.59 -28.57 -14.78
N GLN A 173 -11.57 -28.90 -15.57
CA GLN A 173 -11.43 -30.25 -16.14
C GLN A 173 -10.95 -31.32 -15.16
N GLN A 174 -10.34 -30.96 -14.02
CA GLN A 174 -10.01 -31.91 -12.95
C GLN A 174 -11.17 -32.20 -12.00
N ARG A 175 -12.27 -31.44 -12.04
CA ARG A 175 -13.46 -31.69 -11.22
C ARG A 175 -14.44 -32.68 -11.87
N ASP A 176 -14.33 -32.88 -13.19
CA ASP A 176 -15.24 -33.70 -14.01
C ASP A 176 -14.63 -35.04 -14.46
N ALA A 177 -13.54 -35.51 -13.83
CA ALA A 177 -13.12 -36.89 -14.05
C ALA A 177 -14.20 -37.82 -13.45
N PRO A 178 -14.90 -38.65 -14.26
CA PRO A 178 -15.88 -39.58 -13.73
C PRO A 178 -15.18 -40.52 -12.76
N ARG A 179 -15.68 -40.58 -11.54
CA ARG A 179 -15.24 -41.53 -10.52
C ARG A 179 -15.75 -42.91 -10.94
N THR A 180 -15.01 -43.60 -11.82
CA THR A 180 -15.30 -44.97 -12.23
C THR A 180 -14.96 -45.92 -11.09
N THR A 181 -15.98 -46.41 -10.40
CA THR A 181 -16.11 -47.76 -9.81
C THR A 181 -17.56 -47.98 -9.46
#